data_AF-A0A1V5AQD8-F1
#
_entry.id   AF-A0A1V5AQD8-F1
#
_cell.length_a   1.000
_cell.length_b   1.000
_cell.length_c   1.000
_cell.angle_alpha   90.00
_cell.angle_beta   90.00
_cell.angle_gamma   90.00
#
_symmetry.space_group_name_H-M   'P 1'
#
loop_
_entity.id
_entity.type
_entity.pdbx_description
1 polymer ?
#
loop_
_entity_poly.entity_id
_entity_poly.type
_entity_poly.pdbx_seq_one_letter_code
_entity_poly.pdbx_strand_id
1 'polypeptide(L)'
;MSPVCSQVTSLNVKQEYAAAMERLGIREQSLTMVKGVRGLISRERTIEPMEKGILRAMRELFVFKDGTIRFDMIDLPLTHIRPEEVGVTPERLRELGYTEDIEKKPLTSPSQVVELKAQDILLSDSCAEYMVRVAQFLDELLEKCYGLPPFYRVKTREDLLGHLAIGLAPHTSAGVLARIAGFSRANVGYAHPFFHAAKRRNCFYGDTGIETFDGHTWCTRSIRQIVTENFDLSRPGIDRLGTYYSDPQSTLLVRTVDTQGKAHLRRVTSVSIHRAPKALIRFETRGGREIVVTPDHAMLVWDLCSLRKIRAVEVKEGDPVPVMIGEAVLTDHISRREIVPAPDERVYCLTVTDEHTVLANGIFTGQCDGDEDCIMLLLDGLINFSRSFLPETRGGSMDAPLVLTTRIDPAEIDKESHNLDVGPGYPLELYLSTLRYAHPKEVEGLIDRVGRRLGTPAQLEGFLFTHDTSDISSGPLESTYTKLKSMLEKLEAELELAGRIRAVDEDDVAERVLTTHFIRDLQGNLSAFSKQKFRCVKCNTSYRRMPLAGKCNRCGGNIIPTVHEGSVKKYLEMSRDICTRYRVSEYTRQRVQVLDMAIESTFGQEKSQQMGLADFM
;
A
#
# COMPACT_ATOMS: atom_id res chain seq x y z
N MET A 1 -28.14 17.51 8.76
CA MET A 1 -26.77 17.98 8.43
C MET A 1 -26.83 19.49 8.24
N SER A 2 -26.18 20.26 9.09
CA SER A 2 -26.22 21.73 9.02
C SER A 2 -25.49 22.25 7.77
N PRO A 3 -26.07 23.21 7.01
CA PRO A 3 -25.39 23.84 5.90
C PRO A 3 -24.18 24.62 6.41
N VAL A 4 -23.00 24.39 5.80
CA VAL A 4 -21.79 25.17 6.12
C VAL A 4 -21.85 26.44 5.27
N CYS A 5 -21.97 27.60 5.93
CA CYS A 5 -21.87 28.89 5.25
C CYS A 5 -20.41 29.08 4.82
N SER A 6 -20.15 29.13 3.50
CA SER A 6 -18.82 29.42 2.97
C SER A 6 -18.81 30.80 2.35
N GLN A 7 -17.84 31.63 2.75
CA GLN A 7 -17.64 32.98 2.22
C GLN A 7 -16.34 33.00 1.42
N VAL A 8 -16.37 33.62 0.24
CA VAL A 8 -15.16 33.88 -0.55
C VAL A 8 -14.56 35.20 -0.09
N THR A 9 -13.31 35.15 0.37
CA THR A 9 -12.55 36.32 0.83
C THR A 9 -11.26 36.45 0.01
N SER A 10 -10.85 37.70 -0.26
CA SER A 10 -9.55 38.01 -0.83
C SER A 10 -8.52 38.14 0.29
N LEU A 11 -7.41 37.39 0.20
CA LEU A 11 -6.34 37.39 1.20
C LEU A 11 -5.06 37.96 0.59
N ASN A 12 -4.43 38.92 1.26
CA ASN A 12 -3.10 39.39 0.88
C ASN A 12 -2.03 38.44 1.46
N VAL A 13 -1.75 37.36 0.72
CA VAL A 13 -0.79 36.32 1.12
C VAL A 13 0.59 36.90 1.46
N LYS A 14 1.03 37.95 0.75
CA LYS A 14 2.34 38.58 1.02
C LYS A 14 2.40 39.21 2.40
N GLN A 15 1.33 39.89 2.80
CA GLN A 15 1.25 40.54 4.11
C GLN A 15 1.13 39.51 5.24
N GLU A 16 0.30 38.47 5.06
CA GLU A 16 0.18 37.37 6.03
C GLU A 16 1.50 36.62 6.21
N TYR A 17 2.24 36.40 5.12
CA TYR A 17 3.55 35.78 5.16
C TYR A 17 4.57 36.63 5.92
N ALA A 18 4.64 37.94 5.63
CA ALA A 18 5.53 38.86 6.35
C ALA A 18 5.21 38.90 7.86
N ALA A 19 3.92 38.94 8.22
CA ALA A 19 3.48 38.92 9.61
C ALA A 19 3.83 37.61 10.31
N ALA A 20 3.66 36.46 9.65
CA ALA A 20 4.04 35.16 10.21
C ALA A 20 5.57 35.06 10.42
N MET A 21 6.37 35.57 9.48
CA MET A 21 7.83 35.61 9.60
C MET A 21 8.29 36.51 10.75
N GLU A 22 7.64 37.67 10.93
CA GLU A 22 7.90 38.59 12.05
C GLU A 22 7.55 37.93 13.39
N ARG A 23 6.39 37.29 13.51
CA ARG A 23 5.97 36.54 14.72
C ARG A 23 6.96 35.44 15.09
N LEU A 24 7.54 34.76 14.11
CA LEU A 24 8.53 33.71 14.32
C LEU A 24 9.96 34.26 14.55
N GLY A 25 10.19 35.55 14.32
CA GLY A 25 11.52 36.17 14.39
C GLY A 25 12.48 35.72 13.29
N ILE A 26 11.96 35.35 12.11
CA ILE A 26 12.73 34.74 11.01
C ILE A 26 12.86 35.75 9.86
N ARG A 27 14.07 35.84 9.26
CA ARG A 27 14.33 36.73 8.13
C ARG A 27 13.82 36.12 6.81
N GLU A 28 13.16 36.92 5.96
CA GLU A 28 12.59 36.44 4.69
C GLU A 28 13.57 35.71 3.75
N GLN A 29 14.86 36.04 3.81
CA GLN A 29 15.90 35.49 2.94
C GLN A 29 16.32 34.05 3.31
N SER A 30 15.86 33.51 4.44
CA SER A 30 16.28 32.17 4.89
C SER A 30 15.54 31.02 4.18
N LEU A 31 14.53 31.32 3.35
CA LEU A 31 13.66 30.32 2.74
C LEU A 31 13.58 30.50 1.22
N THR A 32 13.81 29.42 0.48
CA THR A 32 13.67 29.39 -0.98
C THR A 32 12.21 29.27 -1.41
N MET A 33 11.40 28.46 -0.72
CA MET A 33 10.01 28.22 -1.11
C MET A 33 9.18 27.62 0.02
N VAL A 34 7.99 28.18 0.27
CA VAL A 34 6.95 27.55 1.09
C VAL A 34 5.83 27.08 0.16
N LYS A 35 5.63 25.76 0.07
CA LYS A 35 4.59 25.17 -0.79
C LYS A 35 3.25 25.15 -0.06
N GLY A 36 2.20 25.58 -0.74
CA GLY A 36 0.81 25.50 -0.28
C GLY A 36 -0.06 24.64 -1.21
N VAL A 37 -1.33 24.50 -0.85
CA VAL A 37 -2.32 23.80 -1.68
C VAL A 37 -3.01 24.78 -2.65
N ARG A 38 -3.35 24.32 -3.86
CA ARG A 38 -4.09 25.15 -4.84
C ARG A 38 -5.52 25.49 -4.39
N GLY A 39 -6.09 24.67 -3.53
CA GLY A 39 -7.44 24.86 -2.98
C GLY A 39 -7.66 23.89 -1.81
N LEU A 40 -8.45 24.33 -0.84
CA LEU A 40 -8.80 23.53 0.32
C LEU A 40 -9.87 22.52 -0.04
N ILE A 41 -9.66 21.29 0.41
CA ILE A 41 -10.53 20.13 0.12
C ILE A 41 -11.40 19.75 1.32
N SER A 42 -11.17 20.34 2.49
CA SER A 42 -11.94 20.08 3.70
C SER A 42 -13.26 20.83 3.72
N ARG A 43 -14.24 20.26 4.44
CA ARG A 43 -15.61 20.80 4.52
C ARG A 43 -15.65 22.21 5.10
N GLU A 44 -14.86 22.45 6.15
CA GLU A 44 -14.79 23.74 6.84
C GLU A 44 -13.87 24.73 6.13
N ARG A 45 -13.05 24.26 5.17
CA ARG A 45 -12.00 25.05 4.52
C ARG A 45 -11.14 25.80 5.54
N THR A 46 -10.84 25.14 6.65
CA THR A 46 -9.94 25.66 7.66
C THR A 46 -8.53 25.75 7.08
N ILE A 47 -7.91 26.92 7.24
CA ILE A 47 -6.52 27.16 6.84
C ILE A 47 -5.63 26.81 8.02
N GLU A 48 -4.59 26.01 7.79
CA GLU A 48 -3.56 25.78 8.81
C GLU A 48 -2.73 27.06 9.00
N PRO A 49 -2.35 27.44 10.25
CA PRO A 49 -1.52 28.61 10.49
C PRO A 49 -0.22 28.60 9.67
N MET A 50 0.10 29.74 9.05
CA MET A 50 1.22 29.86 8.11
C MET A 50 2.57 29.61 8.78
N GLU A 51 2.66 29.91 10.08
CA GLU A 51 3.82 29.65 10.92
C GLU A 51 4.24 28.19 10.88
N LYS A 52 3.27 27.26 10.95
CA LYS A 52 3.55 25.82 10.86
C LYS A 52 4.15 25.47 9.50
N GLY A 53 3.62 26.05 8.43
CA GLY A 53 4.13 25.86 7.06
C GLY A 53 5.56 26.39 6.89
N ILE A 54 5.88 27.55 7.47
CA ILE A 54 7.22 28.16 7.46
C ILE A 54 8.21 27.26 8.20
N LEU A 55 7.87 26.82 9.42
CA LEU A 55 8.73 25.95 10.23
C LEU A 55 8.97 24.59 9.56
N ARG A 56 7.94 24.00 8.91
CA ARG A 56 8.11 22.77 8.11
C ARG A 56 9.05 23.00 6.93
N ALA A 57 8.90 24.11 6.20
CA ALA A 57 9.73 24.43 5.04
C ALA A 57 11.21 24.61 5.40
N MET A 58 11.51 25.20 6.56
CA MET A 58 12.90 25.34 7.05
C MET A 58 13.59 24.01 7.30
N ARG A 59 12.81 22.95 7.54
CA ARG A 59 13.29 21.60 7.85
C ARG A 59 13.05 20.62 6.71
N GLU A 60 12.63 21.11 5.53
CA GLU A 60 12.29 20.32 4.35
C GLU A 60 11.27 19.20 4.63
N LEU A 61 10.28 19.51 5.49
CA LEU A 61 9.23 18.57 5.89
C LEU A 61 7.98 18.75 5.03
N PHE A 62 7.32 17.63 4.74
CA PHE A 62 6.08 17.59 3.96
C PHE A 62 4.91 17.23 4.86
N VAL A 63 3.80 17.95 4.69
CA VAL A 63 2.57 17.74 5.46
C VAL A 63 1.58 16.89 4.65
N PHE A 64 0.92 15.95 5.32
CA PHE A 64 -0.17 15.18 4.76
C PHE A 64 -1.50 15.92 4.90
N LYS A 65 -2.56 15.41 4.25
CA LYS A 65 -3.86 16.10 4.13
C LYS A 65 -4.54 16.40 5.48
N ASP A 66 -4.19 15.67 6.53
CA ASP A 66 -4.75 15.78 7.87
C ASP A 66 -3.91 16.63 8.83
N GLY A 67 -2.82 17.24 8.33
CA GLY A 67 -1.89 18.07 9.11
C GLY A 67 -0.68 17.32 9.69
N THR A 68 -0.70 15.99 9.66
CA THR A 68 0.40 15.14 10.18
C THR A 68 1.58 15.06 9.21
N ILE A 69 2.75 14.71 9.73
CA ILE A 69 3.95 14.40 8.97
C ILE A 69 4.18 12.89 9.03
N ARG A 70 4.39 12.28 7.86
CA ARG A 70 4.44 10.83 7.70
C ARG A 70 5.70 10.40 6.99
N PHE A 71 6.13 9.19 7.30
CA PHE A 71 7.15 8.48 6.55
C PHE A 71 6.61 7.09 6.19
N ASP A 72 6.51 6.81 4.91
CA ASP A 72 6.01 5.53 4.40
C ASP A 72 7.18 4.55 4.27
N MET A 73 6.99 3.32 4.73
CA MET A 73 7.99 2.27 4.68
C MET A 73 7.35 0.90 4.45
N ILE A 74 8.11 -0.01 3.82
CA ILE A 74 7.70 -1.40 3.64
C ILE A 74 7.86 -2.12 4.98
N ASP A 75 6.81 -2.84 5.37
CA ASP A 75 6.79 -3.59 6.62
C ASP A 75 7.52 -4.93 6.48
N LEU A 76 8.44 -5.23 7.38
CA LEU A 76 9.02 -6.56 7.53
C LEU A 76 8.82 -7.10 8.95
N PRO A 77 8.34 -8.35 9.11
CA PRO A 77 8.17 -8.97 10.41
C PRO A 77 9.53 -9.36 11.00
N LEU A 78 9.69 -9.10 12.30
CA LEU A 78 10.87 -9.50 13.08
C LEU A 78 10.46 -9.82 14.52
N THR A 79 10.92 -10.94 15.05
CA THR A 79 10.63 -11.35 16.44
C THR A 79 11.83 -11.22 17.37
N HIS A 80 13.04 -11.15 16.82
CA HIS A 80 14.29 -11.15 17.58
C HIS A 80 15.28 -10.16 17.00
N ILE A 81 16.11 -9.57 17.85
CA ILE A 81 17.13 -8.61 17.46
C ILE A 81 18.44 -8.89 18.20
N ARG A 82 19.58 -8.57 17.58
CA ARG A 82 20.84 -8.35 18.32
C ARG A 82 21.09 -6.85 18.49
N PRO A 83 21.59 -6.40 19.65
CA PRO A 83 21.95 -5.00 19.88
C PRO A 83 22.86 -4.42 18.77
N GLU A 84 23.86 -5.20 18.31
CA GLU A 84 24.78 -4.75 17.25
C GLU A 84 24.10 -4.49 15.90
N GLU A 85 23.09 -5.29 15.54
CA GLU A 85 22.37 -5.16 14.27
C GLU A 85 21.50 -3.92 14.24
N VAL A 86 20.93 -3.58 15.40
CA VAL A 86 19.99 -2.46 15.52
C VAL A 86 20.68 -1.13 15.86
N GLY A 87 22.01 -1.15 15.99
CA GLY A 87 22.83 0.01 16.33
C GLY A 87 22.57 0.57 17.73
N VAL A 88 22.24 -0.29 18.70
CA VAL A 88 21.94 0.10 20.10
C VAL A 88 22.83 -0.66 21.06
N THR A 89 23.32 0.00 22.11
CA THR A 89 24.14 -0.68 23.13
C THR A 89 23.28 -1.54 24.06
N PRO A 90 23.84 -2.64 24.63
CA PRO A 90 23.17 -3.43 25.66
C PRO A 90 22.63 -2.61 26.84
N GLU A 91 23.34 -1.56 27.24
CA GLU A 91 22.92 -0.63 28.31
C GLU A 91 21.61 0.08 27.94
N ARG A 92 21.53 0.62 26.71
CA ARG A 92 20.35 1.37 26.26
C ARG A 92 19.14 0.46 26.03
N LEU A 93 19.35 -0.77 25.56
CA LEU A 93 18.27 -1.77 25.50
C LEU A 93 17.78 -2.17 26.90
N ARG A 94 18.68 -2.28 27.89
CA ARG A 94 18.28 -2.51 29.29
C ARG A 94 17.42 -1.38 29.84
N GLU A 95 17.73 -0.12 29.53
CA GLU A 95 16.89 1.04 29.89
C GLU A 95 15.49 0.97 29.25
N LEU A 96 15.37 0.38 28.06
CA LEU A 96 14.08 0.11 27.40
C LEU A 96 13.35 -1.12 27.97
N GLY A 97 13.95 -1.86 28.90
CA GLY A 97 13.36 -3.01 29.57
C GLY A 97 13.68 -4.37 28.93
N TYR A 98 14.77 -4.46 28.16
CA TYR A 98 15.35 -5.73 27.68
C TYR A 98 16.46 -6.16 28.65
N THR A 99 16.12 -6.97 29.65
CA THR A 99 17.04 -7.35 30.73
C THR A 99 17.79 -8.64 30.47
N GLU A 100 17.19 -9.56 29.70
CA GLU A 100 17.67 -10.92 29.47
C GLU A 100 17.62 -11.26 27.97
N ASP A 101 18.46 -12.21 27.56
CA ASP A 101 18.44 -12.80 26.23
C ASP A 101 17.46 -13.98 26.13
N ILE A 102 17.37 -14.60 24.95
CA ILE A 102 16.51 -15.77 24.70
C ILE A 102 16.86 -16.99 25.57
N GLU A 103 18.10 -17.08 26.08
CA GLU A 103 18.56 -18.14 26.97
C GLU A 103 18.38 -17.78 28.47
N LYS A 104 17.68 -16.67 28.76
CA LYS A 104 17.46 -16.15 30.12
C LYS A 104 18.76 -15.71 30.83
N LYS A 105 19.80 -15.37 30.07
CA LYS A 105 21.04 -14.79 30.60
C LYS A 105 20.94 -13.26 30.59
N PRO A 106 21.56 -12.57 31.56
CA PRO A 106 21.58 -11.10 31.58
C PRO A 106 22.16 -10.51 30.29
N LEU A 107 21.52 -9.47 29.75
CA LEU A 107 21.97 -8.77 28.55
C LEU A 107 23.23 -7.95 28.85
N THR A 108 24.36 -8.39 28.31
CA THR A 108 25.70 -7.81 28.54
C THR A 108 26.53 -7.67 27.27
N SER A 109 26.29 -8.51 26.26
CA SER A 109 27.03 -8.55 25.00
C SER A 109 26.17 -8.02 23.85
N PRO A 110 26.74 -7.30 22.87
CA PRO A 110 26.01 -6.81 21.72
C PRO A 110 25.60 -7.90 20.70
N SER A 111 26.17 -9.11 20.82
CA SER A 111 25.85 -10.27 19.99
C SER A 111 24.75 -11.18 20.56
N GLN A 112 24.29 -10.91 21.79
CA GLN A 112 23.19 -11.67 22.39
C GLN A 112 21.89 -11.38 21.65
N VAL A 113 21.11 -12.43 21.40
CA VAL A 113 19.80 -12.33 20.75
C VAL A 113 18.74 -12.08 21.81
N VAL A 114 17.96 -11.02 21.64
CA VAL A 114 16.83 -10.69 22.53
C VAL A 114 15.51 -10.77 21.76
N GLU A 115 14.45 -11.20 22.45
CA GLU A 115 13.10 -11.25 21.90
C GLU A 115 12.50 -9.83 21.84
N LEU A 116 12.13 -9.36 20.65
CA LEU A 116 11.55 -8.05 20.39
C LEU A 116 10.15 -7.95 21.00
N LYS A 117 9.90 -6.91 21.80
CA LYS A 117 8.57 -6.68 22.39
C LYS A 117 7.55 -6.31 21.31
N ALA A 118 6.29 -6.75 21.48
CA ALA A 118 5.24 -6.67 20.46
C ALA A 118 4.92 -5.27 19.89
N GLN A 119 5.21 -4.18 20.60
CA GLN A 119 4.98 -2.79 20.17
C GLN A 119 6.28 -2.00 19.99
N ASP A 120 7.43 -2.68 20.04
CA ASP A 120 8.71 -2.07 19.73
C ASP A 120 9.00 -2.22 18.23
N ILE A 121 9.51 -1.15 17.62
CA ILE A 121 9.77 -1.05 16.19
C ILE A 121 11.21 -0.61 15.94
N LEU A 122 11.75 -1.02 14.79
CA LEU A 122 13.02 -0.52 14.26
C LEU A 122 12.74 0.36 13.05
N LEU A 123 13.34 1.55 13.04
CA LEU A 123 13.24 2.48 11.93
C LEU A 123 14.39 2.27 10.94
N SER A 124 14.15 2.45 9.64
CA SER A 124 15.25 2.60 8.70
C SER A 124 16.07 3.87 9.02
N ASP A 125 17.34 3.91 8.64
CA ASP A 125 18.20 5.09 8.79
C ASP A 125 17.57 6.32 8.12
N SER A 126 17.01 6.14 6.93
CA SER A 126 16.29 7.19 6.19
C SER A 126 15.06 7.71 6.95
N CYS A 127 14.30 6.83 7.61
CA CYS A 127 13.19 7.23 8.45
C CYS A 127 13.66 7.96 9.70
N ALA A 128 14.71 7.46 10.36
CA ALA A 128 15.23 8.05 11.58
C ALA A 128 15.74 9.48 11.35
N GLU A 129 16.50 9.71 10.27
CA GLU A 129 16.92 11.05 9.86
C GLU A 129 15.74 11.99 9.60
N TYR A 130 14.68 11.50 8.96
CA TYR A 130 13.46 12.27 8.76
C TYR A 130 12.77 12.59 10.08
N MET A 131 12.65 11.62 11.00
CA MET A 131 12.02 11.80 12.31
C MET A 131 12.82 12.73 13.23
N VAL A 132 14.15 12.79 13.13
CA VAL A 132 14.96 13.82 13.81
C VAL A 132 14.53 15.21 13.37
N ARG A 133 14.33 15.44 12.06
CA ARG A 133 13.85 16.74 11.56
C ARG A 133 12.43 17.04 12.04
N VAL A 134 11.55 16.03 12.09
CA VAL A 134 10.20 16.18 12.65
C VAL A 134 10.23 16.56 14.13
N ALA A 135 11.05 15.87 14.94
CA ALA A 135 11.20 16.16 16.37
C ALA A 135 11.69 17.60 16.61
N GLN A 136 12.69 18.06 15.84
CA GLN A 136 13.19 19.44 15.90
C GLN A 136 12.13 20.46 15.47
N PHE A 137 11.33 20.15 14.45
CA PHE A 137 10.18 20.96 14.07
C PHE A 137 9.16 21.07 15.20
N LEU A 138 8.83 19.97 15.89
CA LEU A 138 7.87 19.98 16.99
C LEU A 138 8.38 20.79 18.18
N ASP A 139 9.66 20.71 18.50
CA ASP A 139 10.27 21.53 19.55
C ASP A 139 10.21 23.03 19.22
N GLU A 140 10.59 23.42 18.00
CA GLU A 140 10.47 24.81 17.56
C GLU A 140 9.02 25.29 17.51
N LEU A 141 8.10 24.40 17.14
CA LEU A 141 6.67 24.68 17.12
C LEU A 141 6.14 24.93 18.54
N LEU A 142 6.55 24.11 19.53
CA LEU A 142 6.22 24.30 20.94
C LEU A 142 6.74 25.63 21.46
N GLU A 143 8.00 25.95 21.22
CA GLU A 143 8.61 27.20 21.71
C GLU A 143 8.02 28.44 21.04
N LYS A 144 8.01 28.49 19.70
CA LYS A 144 7.69 29.70 18.94
C LYS A 144 6.20 29.95 18.78
N CYS A 145 5.39 28.90 18.66
CA CYS A 145 3.95 29.05 18.41
C CYS A 145 3.10 28.82 19.67
N TYR A 146 3.55 27.97 20.60
CA TYR A 146 2.78 27.64 21.80
C TYR A 146 3.37 28.19 23.10
N GLY A 147 4.59 28.73 23.11
CA GLY A 147 5.25 29.23 24.31
C GLY A 147 5.55 28.15 25.35
N LEU A 148 5.69 26.89 24.90
CA LEU A 148 5.96 25.72 25.74
C LEU A 148 7.43 25.27 25.61
N PRO A 149 8.00 24.61 26.63
CA PRO A 149 9.34 24.08 26.54
C PRO A 149 9.45 22.96 25.49
N PRO A 150 10.64 22.76 24.89
CA PRO A 150 10.87 21.70 23.91
C PRO A 150 10.77 20.32 24.58
N PHE A 151 10.15 19.38 23.87
CA PHE A 151 9.81 18.04 24.35
C PHE A 151 10.87 16.99 23.99
N TYR A 152 11.27 16.91 22.71
CA TYR A 152 12.15 15.85 22.22
C TYR A 152 13.63 16.12 22.52
N ARG A 153 14.10 17.34 22.22
CA ARG A 153 15.50 17.77 22.34
C ARG A 153 16.48 16.85 21.59
N VAL A 154 15.99 16.24 20.52
CA VAL A 154 16.69 15.24 19.70
C VAL A 154 17.70 15.92 18.76
N LYS A 155 18.95 15.44 18.79
CA LYS A 155 20.03 15.90 17.89
C LYS A 155 20.47 14.80 16.94
N THR A 156 20.57 13.57 17.43
CA THR A 156 20.94 12.40 16.62
C THR A 156 19.82 11.37 16.62
N ARG A 157 19.90 10.38 15.73
CA ARG A 157 18.90 9.31 15.67
C ARG A 157 18.81 8.53 16.98
N GLU A 158 19.92 8.34 17.69
CA GLU A 158 19.98 7.60 18.96
C GLU A 158 19.16 8.26 20.08
N ASP A 159 18.94 9.58 19.99
CA ASP A 159 18.06 10.29 20.91
C ASP A 159 16.57 9.95 20.69
N LEU A 160 16.20 9.37 19.54
CA LEU A 160 14.83 8.91 19.26
C LEU A 160 14.46 7.63 20.04
N LEU A 161 15.44 6.91 20.60
CA LEU A 161 15.19 5.67 21.32
C LEU A 161 14.24 5.88 22.50
N GLY A 162 13.21 5.04 22.59
CA GLY A 162 12.18 5.12 23.63
C GLY A 162 11.07 6.13 23.35
N HIS A 163 11.21 7.02 22.37
CA HIS A 163 10.11 7.88 21.96
C HIS A 163 9.01 7.06 21.25
N LEU A 164 7.78 7.57 21.38
CA LEU A 164 6.59 6.92 20.88
C LEU A 164 6.25 7.41 19.48
N ALA A 165 5.83 6.47 18.64
CA ALA A 165 5.33 6.71 17.30
C ALA A 165 3.95 6.07 17.14
N ILE A 166 3.23 6.50 16.10
CA ILE A 166 1.99 5.89 15.65
C ILE A 166 2.33 5.20 14.32
N GLY A 167 2.16 3.89 14.27
CA GLY A 167 2.10 3.15 13.02
C GLY A 167 0.67 3.16 12.51
N LEU A 168 0.47 3.47 11.24
CA LEU A 168 -0.84 3.49 10.63
C LEU A 168 -0.73 2.88 9.23
N ALA A 169 -1.45 1.78 9.03
CA ALA A 169 -1.54 1.17 7.73
C ALA A 169 -2.42 2.01 6.80
N PRO A 170 -2.11 2.05 5.49
CA PRO A 170 -3.02 2.51 4.48
C PRO A 170 -4.38 1.87 4.66
N HIS A 171 -5.41 2.63 4.36
CA HIS A 171 -6.80 2.19 4.33
C HIS A 171 -7.36 1.91 5.73
N THR A 172 -6.66 2.35 6.78
CA THR A 172 -7.14 2.27 8.16
C THR A 172 -7.23 3.63 8.81
N SER A 173 -7.92 3.69 9.95
CA SER A 173 -8.07 4.91 10.75
C SER A 173 -7.79 4.70 12.24
N ALA A 174 -7.33 3.50 12.59
CA ALA A 174 -6.88 3.13 13.92
C ALA A 174 -5.36 3.01 13.87
N GLY A 175 -4.67 4.03 14.36
CA GLY A 175 -3.23 3.96 14.53
C GLY A 175 -2.88 3.04 15.68
N VAL A 176 -1.73 2.37 15.62
CA VAL A 176 -1.21 1.53 16.69
C VAL A 176 0.00 2.22 17.30
N LEU A 177 -0.02 2.37 18.62
CA LEU A 177 1.09 2.96 19.36
C LEU A 177 2.31 2.04 19.28
N ALA A 178 3.45 2.61 18.98
CA ALA A 178 4.73 1.95 18.91
C ALA A 178 5.78 2.70 19.71
N ARG A 179 6.86 2.01 20.10
CA ARG A 179 8.05 2.60 20.69
C ARG A 179 9.27 2.31 19.83
N ILE A 180 10.08 3.33 19.58
CA ILE A 180 11.32 3.18 18.81
C ILE A 180 12.36 2.45 19.66
N ALA A 181 12.79 1.27 19.21
CA ALA A 181 13.73 0.43 19.95
C ALA A 181 15.10 0.26 19.28
N GLY A 182 15.23 0.66 18.02
CA GLY A 182 16.50 0.60 17.28
C GLY A 182 16.37 1.06 15.84
N PHE A 183 17.45 0.86 15.08
CA PHE A 183 17.58 1.34 13.71
C PHE A 183 18.09 0.24 12.78
N SER A 184 17.77 0.34 11.50
CA SER A 184 18.18 -0.61 10.47
C SER A 184 18.76 0.13 9.27
N ARG A 185 19.78 -0.46 8.65
CA ARG A 185 20.36 0.07 7.40
C ARG A 185 19.46 -0.22 6.19
N ALA A 186 18.66 -1.27 6.26
CA ALA A 186 17.69 -1.59 5.23
C ALA A 186 16.55 -0.55 5.21
N ASN A 187 16.07 -0.19 4.02
CA ASN A 187 14.98 0.78 3.84
C ASN A 187 13.60 0.12 4.06
N VAL A 188 13.40 -0.42 5.27
CA VAL A 188 12.22 -1.19 5.69
C VAL A 188 11.93 -0.90 7.16
N GLY A 189 10.67 -1.05 7.56
CA GLY A 189 10.23 -0.98 8.95
C GLY A 189 10.16 -2.37 9.57
N TYR A 190 11.08 -2.70 10.47
CA TYR A 190 10.99 -3.95 11.21
C TYR A 190 10.11 -3.79 12.44
N ALA A 191 9.16 -4.70 12.61
CA ALA A 191 8.35 -4.77 13.82
C ALA A 191 7.90 -6.19 14.10
N HIS A 192 7.42 -6.41 15.32
CA HIS A 192 6.79 -7.67 15.67
C HIS A 192 5.59 -7.96 14.74
N PRO A 193 5.38 -9.22 14.28
CA PRO A 193 4.23 -9.58 13.44
C PRO A 193 2.87 -9.11 14.00
N PHE A 194 2.73 -9.08 15.32
CA PHE A 194 1.54 -8.57 15.99
C PHE A 194 1.29 -7.09 15.75
N PHE A 195 2.34 -6.27 15.68
CA PHE A 195 2.23 -4.86 15.34
C PHE A 195 1.68 -4.69 13.93
N HIS A 196 2.26 -5.41 12.97
CA HIS A 196 1.83 -5.41 11.56
C HIS A 196 0.38 -5.88 11.42
N ALA A 197 0.01 -6.98 12.09
CA ALA A 197 -1.36 -7.49 12.09
C ALA A 197 -2.38 -6.56 12.78
N ALA A 198 -1.99 -5.86 13.85
CA ALA A 198 -2.88 -4.96 14.60
C ALA A 198 -3.34 -3.75 13.78
N LYS A 199 -2.57 -3.37 12.75
CA LYS A 199 -2.85 -2.22 11.88
C LYS A 199 -3.83 -2.56 10.74
N ARG A 200 -4.27 -3.83 10.57
CA ARG A 200 -5.04 -4.31 9.39
C ARG A 200 -6.51 -4.62 9.73
N ARG A 201 -7.51 -3.88 9.21
CA ARG A 201 -8.96 -4.24 9.33
C ARG A 201 -9.82 -3.68 8.19
N ASN A 202 -10.41 -4.54 7.35
CA ASN A 202 -11.36 -4.16 6.26
C ASN A 202 -12.45 -5.24 6.06
N CYS A 203 -13.67 -4.86 5.60
CA CYS A 203 -14.86 -5.75 5.58
C CYS A 203 -15.87 -5.49 4.43
N PHE A 204 -16.71 -6.49 4.14
CA PHE A 204 -17.86 -6.48 3.20
C PHE A 204 -19.20 -6.14 3.86
N TYR A 205 -20.18 -5.68 3.08
CA TYR A 205 -21.59 -5.59 3.50
C TYR A 205 -22.23 -6.97 3.70
N GLY A 206 -23.13 -7.12 4.67
CA GLY A 206 -23.70 -8.40 5.08
C GLY A 206 -24.46 -9.17 4.01
N ASP A 207 -25.16 -8.50 3.09
CA ASP A 207 -25.95 -9.18 2.05
C ASP A 207 -25.13 -9.46 0.78
N THR A 208 -23.83 -9.18 0.81
CA THR A 208 -22.91 -9.54 -0.29
C THR A 208 -22.94 -11.05 -0.49
N GLY A 209 -23.37 -11.50 -1.66
CA GLY A 209 -23.39 -12.91 -2.03
C GLY A 209 -21.99 -13.41 -2.32
N ILE A 210 -21.58 -14.46 -1.62
CA ILE A 210 -20.33 -15.17 -1.85
C ILE A 210 -20.68 -16.55 -2.39
N GLU A 211 -20.04 -16.94 -3.48
CA GLU A 211 -20.13 -18.30 -4.00
C GLU A 211 -19.21 -19.21 -3.19
N THR A 212 -19.83 -20.13 -2.47
CA THR A 212 -19.12 -21.14 -1.67
C THR A 212 -19.37 -22.53 -2.24
N PHE A 213 -18.33 -23.36 -2.19
CA PHE A 213 -18.38 -24.77 -2.54
C PHE A 213 -18.06 -25.59 -1.29
N ASP A 214 -18.97 -26.50 -0.94
CA ASP A 214 -18.88 -27.37 0.25
C ASP A 214 -18.21 -28.72 -0.03
N GLY A 215 -17.75 -28.95 -1.26
CA GLY A 215 -17.19 -30.22 -1.73
C GLY A 215 -18.13 -31.03 -2.64
N HIS A 216 -19.43 -30.71 -2.64
CA HIS A 216 -20.44 -31.42 -3.44
C HIS A 216 -21.28 -30.48 -4.29
N THR A 217 -21.70 -29.33 -3.75
CA THR A 217 -22.59 -28.39 -4.42
C THR A 217 -22.09 -26.96 -4.33
N TRP A 218 -22.34 -26.19 -5.40
CA TRP A 218 -22.17 -24.74 -5.38
C TRP A 218 -23.39 -24.11 -4.73
N CYS A 219 -23.15 -23.24 -3.74
CA CYS A 219 -24.21 -22.43 -3.17
C CYS A 219 -23.75 -20.97 -3.05
N THR A 220 -24.59 -20.07 -3.52
CA THR A 220 -24.44 -18.63 -3.31
C THR A 220 -25.24 -18.26 -2.08
N ARG A 221 -24.58 -17.75 -1.04
CA ARG A 221 -25.23 -17.27 0.19
C ARG A 221 -24.71 -15.89 0.54
N SER A 222 -25.46 -15.15 1.35
CA SER A 222 -24.96 -13.87 1.87
C SER A 222 -23.78 -14.10 2.80
N ILE A 223 -22.80 -13.20 2.79
CA ILE A 223 -21.65 -13.29 3.69
C ILE A 223 -22.10 -13.24 5.15
N ARG A 224 -23.16 -12.51 5.50
CA ARG A 224 -23.79 -12.56 6.82
C ARG A 224 -24.17 -13.98 7.19
N GLN A 225 -24.89 -14.67 6.32
CA GLN A 225 -25.32 -16.04 6.56
C GLN A 225 -24.12 -16.98 6.67
N ILE A 226 -23.15 -16.87 5.76
CA ILE A 226 -21.93 -17.69 5.78
C ILE A 226 -21.17 -17.49 7.08
N VAL A 227 -20.93 -16.24 7.48
CA VAL A 227 -20.20 -15.92 8.70
C VAL A 227 -21.00 -16.35 9.94
N THR A 228 -22.31 -16.14 9.99
CA THR A 228 -23.15 -16.45 11.16
C THR A 228 -23.37 -17.96 11.34
N GLU A 229 -23.64 -18.70 10.26
CA GLU A 229 -23.82 -20.16 10.29
C GLU A 229 -22.52 -20.90 10.60
N ASN A 230 -21.39 -20.30 10.23
CA ASN A 230 -20.06 -20.82 10.54
C ASN A 230 -19.43 -20.10 11.74
N PHE A 231 -20.21 -19.30 12.47
CA PHE A 231 -19.77 -18.63 13.69
C PHE A 231 -19.87 -19.60 14.86
N ASP A 232 -18.75 -19.95 15.47
CA ASP A 232 -18.77 -20.83 16.64
C ASP A 232 -19.19 -20.07 17.90
N LEU A 233 -20.48 -20.14 18.24
CA LEU A 233 -21.07 -19.57 19.46
C LEU A 233 -20.54 -20.20 20.76
N SER A 234 -19.85 -21.34 20.70
CA SER A 234 -19.26 -21.99 21.88
C SER A 234 -17.88 -21.42 22.26
N ARG A 235 -17.22 -20.70 21.34
CA ARG A 235 -15.92 -20.02 21.55
C ARG A 235 -15.86 -18.63 20.89
N PRO A 236 -16.79 -17.69 21.18
CA PRO A 236 -16.74 -16.36 20.58
C PRO A 236 -15.60 -15.54 21.19
N GLY A 237 -14.61 -15.17 20.38
CA GLY A 237 -13.70 -14.08 20.70
C GLY A 237 -14.41 -12.74 20.48
N ILE A 238 -14.54 -11.93 21.52
CA ILE A 238 -15.12 -10.57 21.45
C ILE A 238 -14.01 -9.58 21.79
N ASP A 239 -13.66 -8.71 20.84
CA ASP A 239 -12.69 -7.65 21.11
C ASP A 239 -13.32 -6.48 21.91
N ARG A 240 -12.48 -5.62 22.50
CA ARG A 240 -12.95 -4.41 23.21
C ARG A 240 -13.72 -3.39 22.35
N LEU A 241 -13.73 -3.55 21.03
CA LEU A 241 -14.40 -2.67 20.05
C LEU A 241 -15.76 -3.23 19.59
N GLY A 242 -16.13 -4.45 20.02
CA GLY A 242 -17.39 -5.12 19.69
C GLY A 242 -17.35 -6.00 18.43
N THR A 243 -16.16 -6.42 17.99
CA THR A 243 -15.91 -7.32 16.85
C THR A 243 -15.95 -8.78 17.31
N TYR A 244 -16.60 -9.64 16.52
CA TYR A 244 -16.73 -11.07 16.78
C TYR A 244 -15.94 -11.83 15.70
N TYR A 245 -15.12 -12.81 16.04
CA TYR A 245 -14.41 -13.65 15.05
C TYR A 245 -14.40 -15.14 15.44
N SER A 246 -14.35 -16.04 14.45
CA SER A 246 -14.25 -17.49 14.66
C SER A 246 -13.65 -18.21 13.45
N ASP A 247 -13.18 -19.44 13.63
CA ASP A 247 -12.91 -20.33 12.49
C ASP A 247 -14.23 -20.81 11.91
N PRO A 248 -14.33 -21.03 10.58
CA PRO A 248 -15.55 -21.56 10.01
C PRO A 248 -15.78 -23.00 10.47
N GLN A 249 -16.97 -23.30 10.98
CA GLN A 249 -17.34 -24.65 11.46
C GLN A 249 -17.27 -25.74 10.37
N SER A 250 -17.40 -25.36 9.10
CA SER A 250 -17.33 -26.25 7.96
C SER A 250 -16.24 -25.83 6.97
N THR A 251 -15.73 -26.79 6.18
CA THR A 251 -14.74 -26.49 5.14
C THR A 251 -15.44 -25.77 3.99
N LEU A 252 -15.17 -24.46 3.85
CA LEU A 252 -15.72 -23.63 2.79
C LEU A 252 -14.63 -23.31 1.76
N LEU A 253 -14.88 -23.62 0.50
CA LEU A 253 -14.05 -23.21 -0.63
C LEU A 253 -14.73 -22.03 -1.35
N VAL A 254 -13.95 -21.04 -1.78
CA VAL A 254 -14.41 -19.88 -2.54
C VAL A 254 -13.57 -19.71 -3.81
N ARG A 255 -14.12 -19.01 -4.79
CA ARG A 255 -13.40 -18.65 -6.02
C ARG A 255 -12.45 -17.47 -5.76
N THR A 256 -11.20 -17.64 -6.14
CA THR A 256 -10.14 -16.62 -6.12
C THR A 256 -9.62 -16.36 -7.53
N VAL A 257 -8.86 -15.29 -7.71
CA VAL A 257 -8.19 -14.97 -8.99
C VAL A 257 -6.74 -14.62 -8.72
N ASP A 258 -5.84 -15.17 -9.53
CA ASP A 258 -4.41 -14.83 -9.48
C ASP A 258 -4.07 -13.55 -10.25
N THR A 259 -2.82 -13.10 -10.18
CA THR A 259 -2.34 -11.88 -10.85
C THR A 259 -2.42 -11.95 -12.38
N GLN A 260 -2.53 -13.16 -12.95
CA GLN A 260 -2.66 -13.40 -14.40
C GLN A 260 -4.13 -13.48 -14.86
N GLY A 261 -5.09 -13.39 -13.94
CA GLY A 261 -6.52 -13.46 -14.25
C GLY A 261 -7.07 -14.89 -14.35
N LYS A 262 -6.37 -15.90 -13.83
CA LYS A 262 -6.86 -17.27 -13.77
C LYS A 262 -7.60 -17.52 -12.45
N ALA A 263 -8.79 -18.12 -12.53
CA ALA A 263 -9.59 -18.43 -11.37
C ALA A 263 -9.12 -19.73 -10.69
N HIS A 264 -9.11 -19.73 -9.36
CA HIS A 264 -8.78 -20.90 -8.53
C HIS A 264 -9.83 -21.12 -7.43
N LEU A 265 -9.80 -22.29 -6.81
CA LEU A 265 -10.58 -22.61 -5.61
C LEU A 265 -9.66 -22.63 -4.40
N ARG A 266 -10.01 -21.86 -3.37
CA ARG A 266 -9.24 -21.74 -2.13
C ARG A 266 -10.11 -21.79 -0.90
N ARG A 267 -9.51 -22.18 0.22
CA ARG A 267 -10.24 -22.40 1.47
C ARG A 267 -10.38 -21.11 2.26
N VAL A 268 -11.56 -20.90 2.84
CA VAL A 268 -11.79 -19.86 3.85
C VAL A 268 -11.20 -20.33 5.18
N THR A 269 -10.30 -19.55 5.75
CA THR A 269 -9.59 -19.87 7.01
C THR A 269 -10.19 -19.17 8.21
N SER A 270 -10.85 -18.03 8.02
CA SER A 270 -11.38 -17.21 9.11
C SER A 270 -12.63 -16.46 8.68
N VAL A 271 -13.54 -16.23 9.62
CA VAL A 271 -14.68 -15.33 9.46
C VAL A 271 -14.74 -14.33 10.63
N SER A 272 -15.13 -13.09 10.34
CA SER A 272 -15.23 -12.02 11.35
C SER A 272 -16.40 -11.07 11.08
N ILE A 273 -16.91 -10.46 12.15
CA ILE A 273 -18.04 -9.53 12.19
C ILE A 273 -17.59 -8.26 12.91
N HIS A 274 -17.62 -7.14 12.21
CA HIS A 274 -17.14 -5.83 12.67
C HIS A 274 -18.29 -4.84 12.72
N ARG A 275 -18.11 -3.73 13.44
CA ARG A 275 -19.10 -2.63 13.43
C ARG A 275 -19.06 -1.89 12.10
N ALA A 276 -20.22 -1.68 11.48
CA ALA A 276 -20.33 -1.02 10.19
C ALA A 276 -19.96 0.49 10.28
N PRO A 277 -19.26 1.04 9.28
CA PRO A 277 -19.13 2.49 9.13
C PRO A 277 -20.48 3.10 8.77
N LYS A 278 -20.63 4.43 8.91
CA LYS A 278 -21.92 5.11 8.64
C LYS A 278 -22.39 5.02 7.17
N ALA A 279 -21.49 4.72 6.24
CA ALA A 279 -21.80 4.65 4.81
C ALA A 279 -20.90 3.62 4.10
N LEU A 280 -21.44 2.99 3.07
CA LEU A 280 -20.83 1.98 2.21
C LEU A 280 -20.85 2.44 0.75
N ILE A 281 -19.97 1.92 -0.09
CA ILE A 281 -19.95 2.23 -1.52
C ILE A 281 -20.57 1.08 -2.31
N ARG A 282 -21.64 1.39 -3.04
CA ARG A 282 -22.30 0.51 -4.01
C ARG A 282 -21.70 0.77 -5.39
N PHE A 283 -21.16 -0.27 -5.99
CA PHE A 283 -20.74 -0.27 -7.38
C PHE A 283 -21.70 -1.11 -8.21
N GLU A 284 -22.14 -0.58 -9.34
CA GLU A 284 -22.82 -1.33 -10.38
C GLU A 284 -21.89 -1.44 -11.59
N THR A 285 -21.82 -2.62 -12.21
CA THR A 285 -21.07 -2.83 -13.45
C THR A 285 -21.98 -2.70 -14.67
N ARG A 286 -21.40 -2.59 -15.88
CA ARG A 286 -22.19 -2.58 -17.13
C ARG A 286 -22.90 -3.92 -17.36
N GLY A 287 -22.31 -5.01 -16.90
CA GLY A 287 -22.93 -6.34 -16.89
C GLY A 287 -24.06 -6.51 -15.86
N GLY A 288 -24.44 -5.46 -15.12
CA GLY A 288 -25.54 -5.47 -14.17
C GLY A 288 -25.22 -6.11 -12.81
N ARG A 289 -23.93 -6.36 -12.51
CA ARG A 289 -23.51 -6.86 -11.20
C ARG A 289 -23.43 -5.71 -10.22
N GLU A 290 -23.74 -5.99 -8.96
CA GLU A 290 -23.71 -5.00 -7.88
C GLU A 290 -22.89 -5.53 -6.71
N ILE A 291 -21.99 -4.71 -6.17
CA ILE A 291 -21.31 -5.01 -4.90
C ILE A 291 -21.35 -3.79 -3.98
N VAL A 292 -21.57 -4.03 -2.70
CA VAL A 292 -21.56 -3.01 -1.65
C VAL A 292 -20.43 -3.31 -0.68
N VAL A 293 -19.47 -2.40 -0.58
CA VAL A 293 -18.28 -2.60 0.24
C VAL A 293 -18.00 -1.39 1.12
N THR A 294 -17.20 -1.59 2.17
CA THR A 294 -16.66 -0.47 2.93
C THR A 294 -15.78 0.40 2.01
N PRO A 295 -15.69 1.73 2.25
CA PRO A 295 -14.87 2.62 1.43
C PRO A 295 -13.40 2.18 1.25
N ASP A 296 -12.92 1.38 2.20
CA ASP A 296 -11.53 0.93 2.36
C ASP A 296 -11.28 -0.46 1.79
N HIS A 297 -12.34 -1.12 1.32
CA HIS A 297 -12.25 -2.44 0.75
C HIS A 297 -11.33 -2.45 -0.46
N ALA A 298 -10.43 -3.43 -0.51
CA ALA A 298 -9.54 -3.62 -1.64
C ALA A 298 -10.35 -4.10 -2.86
N MET A 299 -10.50 -3.23 -3.85
CA MET A 299 -11.08 -3.56 -5.14
C MET A 299 -9.96 -3.96 -6.10
N LEU A 300 -10.26 -4.87 -7.02
CA LEU A 300 -9.31 -5.22 -8.06
C LEU A 300 -9.64 -4.39 -9.30
N VAL A 301 -8.64 -3.68 -9.82
CA VAL A 301 -8.73 -3.08 -11.14
C VAL A 301 -7.87 -3.89 -12.08
N TRP A 302 -8.51 -4.39 -13.13
CA TRP A 302 -7.83 -5.16 -14.16
C TRP A 302 -7.49 -4.23 -15.30
N ASP A 303 -6.32 -3.60 -15.20
CA ASP A 303 -5.74 -2.91 -16.34
C ASP A 303 -5.22 -3.96 -17.34
N LEU A 304 -5.15 -3.61 -18.63
CA LEU A 304 -5.01 -4.51 -19.79
C LEU A 304 -3.98 -5.65 -19.66
N CYS A 305 -3.06 -5.61 -18.69
CA CYS A 305 -1.94 -6.52 -18.51
C CYS A 305 -1.74 -7.03 -17.07
N SER A 306 -2.37 -6.44 -16.06
CA SER A 306 -2.16 -6.83 -14.67
C SER A 306 -3.35 -6.48 -13.78
N LEU A 307 -3.62 -7.36 -12.85
CA LEU A 307 -4.60 -7.14 -11.81
C LEU A 307 -3.92 -6.42 -10.65
N ARG A 308 -4.38 -5.19 -10.35
CA ARG A 308 -3.87 -4.39 -9.23
C ARG A 308 -4.96 -4.20 -8.18
N LYS A 309 -4.56 -4.15 -6.91
CA LYS A 309 -5.44 -3.77 -5.80
C LYS A 309 -5.49 -2.23 -5.72
N ILE A 310 -6.68 -1.66 -5.69
CA ILE A 310 -6.92 -0.24 -5.39
C ILE A 310 -8.06 -0.12 -4.37
N ARG A 311 -8.19 1.01 -3.68
CA ARG A 311 -9.31 1.19 -2.74
C ARG A 311 -10.64 1.33 -3.45
N ALA A 312 -11.72 0.83 -2.85
CA ALA A 312 -13.08 1.11 -3.28
C ALA A 312 -13.33 2.62 -3.46
N VAL A 313 -12.88 3.47 -2.54
CA VAL A 313 -13.05 4.92 -2.72
C VAL A 313 -12.36 5.48 -3.97
N GLU A 314 -11.26 4.89 -4.40
CA GLU A 314 -10.46 5.30 -5.56
C GLU A 314 -10.99 4.76 -6.89
N VAL A 315 -11.79 3.69 -6.85
CA VAL A 315 -12.50 3.16 -8.01
C VAL A 315 -13.45 4.23 -8.57
N LYS A 316 -13.36 4.47 -9.86
CA LYS A 316 -14.16 5.43 -10.62
C LYS A 316 -15.10 4.72 -11.59
N GLU A 317 -16.16 5.41 -11.99
CA GLU A 317 -16.98 4.99 -13.12
C GLU A 317 -16.11 4.88 -14.37
N GLY A 318 -16.22 3.75 -15.06
CA GLY A 318 -15.40 3.36 -16.19
C GLY A 318 -14.19 2.48 -15.85
N ASP A 319 -13.80 2.37 -14.59
CA ASP A 319 -12.66 1.52 -14.22
C ASP A 319 -12.95 0.04 -14.54
N PRO A 320 -11.98 -0.68 -15.11
CA PRO A 320 -12.12 -2.09 -15.45
C PRO A 320 -11.96 -2.96 -14.20
N VAL A 321 -12.95 -3.80 -13.91
CA VAL A 321 -12.93 -4.75 -12.78
C VAL A 321 -13.01 -6.19 -13.28
N PRO A 322 -12.28 -7.14 -12.66
CA PRO A 322 -12.36 -8.55 -13.01
C PRO A 322 -13.68 -9.14 -12.50
N VAL A 323 -14.45 -9.73 -13.41
CA VAL A 323 -15.71 -10.42 -13.12
C VAL A 323 -15.67 -11.85 -13.64
N MET A 324 -16.48 -12.70 -13.03
CA MET A 324 -16.63 -14.08 -13.46
C MET A 324 -17.84 -14.18 -14.41
N ILE A 325 -17.62 -14.72 -15.63
CA ILE A 325 -18.65 -15.01 -16.63
C ILE A 325 -18.48 -16.45 -17.11
N GLY A 326 -19.38 -17.33 -16.67
CA GLY A 326 -19.29 -18.77 -16.95
C GLY A 326 -18.12 -19.39 -16.18
N GLU A 327 -17.08 -19.81 -16.89
CA GLU A 327 -15.84 -20.36 -16.31
C GLU A 327 -14.61 -19.44 -16.51
N ALA A 328 -14.80 -18.30 -17.17
CA ALA A 328 -13.72 -17.36 -17.48
C ALA A 328 -13.79 -16.10 -16.61
N VAL A 329 -12.62 -15.55 -16.28
CA VAL A 329 -12.49 -14.20 -15.72
C VAL A 329 -12.42 -13.23 -16.89
N LEU A 330 -13.34 -12.28 -16.93
CA LEU A 330 -13.42 -11.24 -17.96
C LEU A 330 -13.41 -9.86 -17.32
N THR A 331 -13.09 -8.84 -18.11
CA THR A 331 -13.15 -7.45 -17.68
C THR A 331 -14.57 -6.90 -17.88
N ASP A 332 -15.16 -6.36 -16.83
CA ASP A 332 -16.35 -5.51 -16.88
C ASP A 332 -15.98 -4.10 -16.41
N HIS A 333 -16.85 -3.11 -16.63
CA HIS A 333 -16.58 -1.74 -16.23
C HIS A 333 -17.61 -1.26 -15.21
N ILE A 334 -17.14 -0.48 -14.23
CA ILE A 334 -18.05 0.22 -13.31
C ILE A 334 -18.92 1.19 -14.13
N SER A 335 -20.23 0.98 -14.11
CA SER A 335 -21.22 1.84 -14.77
C SER A 335 -21.72 2.93 -13.84
N ARG A 336 -21.82 2.64 -12.54
CA ARG A 336 -22.36 3.54 -11.53
C ARG A 336 -21.65 3.36 -10.20
N ARG A 337 -21.30 4.46 -9.54
CA ARG A 337 -20.72 4.48 -8.19
C ARG A 337 -21.58 5.33 -7.28
N GLU A 338 -22.23 4.70 -6.32
CA GLU A 338 -23.09 5.39 -5.35
C GLU A 338 -22.65 5.10 -3.94
N ILE A 339 -22.81 6.08 -3.05
CA ILE A 339 -22.48 5.86 -1.65
C ILE A 339 -23.77 5.86 -0.84
N VAL A 340 -24.07 4.69 -0.28
CA VAL A 340 -25.31 4.34 0.42
C VAL A 340 -25.08 4.36 1.93
N PRO A 341 -26.07 4.70 2.76
CA PRO A 341 -25.97 4.51 4.22
C PRO A 341 -25.78 3.02 4.52
N ALA A 342 -25.02 2.69 5.57
CA ALA A 342 -24.90 1.31 6.01
C ALA A 342 -26.28 0.81 6.49
N PRO A 343 -26.86 -0.22 5.85
CA PRO A 343 -28.18 -0.73 6.21
C PRO A 343 -28.22 -1.40 7.59
N ASP A 344 -27.07 -1.91 8.04
CA ASP A 344 -26.89 -2.63 9.29
C ASP A 344 -25.78 -2.02 10.15
N GLU A 345 -25.81 -2.31 11.45
CA GLU A 345 -24.75 -1.93 12.38
C GLU A 345 -23.47 -2.78 12.24
N ARG A 346 -23.49 -3.81 11.39
CA ARG A 346 -22.39 -4.80 11.26
C ARG A 346 -21.97 -5.03 9.80
N VAL A 347 -20.67 -5.22 9.59
CA VAL A 347 -20.03 -5.64 8.34
C VAL A 347 -19.24 -6.92 8.59
N TYR A 348 -19.00 -7.71 7.54
CA TYR A 348 -18.50 -9.08 7.67
C TYR A 348 -17.25 -9.25 6.81
N CYS A 349 -16.30 -10.06 7.27
CA CYS A 349 -15.08 -10.34 6.52
C CYS A 349 -14.77 -11.84 6.57
N LEU A 350 -14.10 -12.32 5.52
CA LEU A 350 -13.61 -13.68 5.41
C LEU A 350 -12.17 -13.64 4.89
N THR A 351 -11.34 -14.56 5.40
CA THR A 351 -9.94 -14.70 4.97
C THR A 351 -9.80 -15.97 4.13
N VAL A 352 -9.14 -15.86 2.99
CA VAL A 352 -8.95 -16.90 1.97
C VAL A 352 -7.46 -17.18 1.78
N THR A 353 -7.06 -18.43 1.56
CA THR A 353 -5.63 -18.74 1.33
C THR A 353 -5.12 -18.34 -0.06
N ASP A 354 -3.80 -18.18 -0.16
CA ASP A 354 -2.98 -18.17 -1.37
C ASP A 354 -3.06 -16.93 -2.28
N GLU A 355 -4.19 -16.63 -2.93
CA GLU A 355 -4.26 -15.46 -3.85
C GLU A 355 -4.79 -14.19 -3.20
N HIS A 356 -5.28 -14.30 -1.97
CA HIS A 356 -5.75 -13.15 -1.21
C HIS A 356 -6.82 -12.32 -1.96
N THR A 357 -7.74 -13.00 -2.64
CA THR A 357 -8.87 -12.43 -3.39
C THR A 357 -10.12 -13.28 -3.20
N VAL A 358 -11.31 -12.69 -3.39
CA VAL A 358 -12.59 -13.41 -3.34
C VAL A 358 -13.57 -12.89 -4.38
N LEU A 359 -14.33 -13.81 -4.97
CA LEU A 359 -15.47 -13.51 -5.82
C LEU A 359 -16.70 -13.13 -4.97
N ALA A 360 -17.10 -11.86 -5.06
CA ALA A 360 -18.22 -11.29 -4.34
C ALA A 360 -19.24 -10.68 -5.32
N ASN A 361 -20.48 -11.17 -5.33
CA ASN A 361 -21.52 -10.82 -6.30
C ASN A 361 -21.04 -10.89 -7.77
N GLY A 362 -20.17 -11.86 -8.07
CA GLY A 362 -19.61 -12.06 -9.41
C GLY A 362 -18.46 -11.10 -9.78
N ILE A 363 -17.99 -10.26 -8.86
CA ILE A 363 -16.84 -9.36 -9.02
C ILE A 363 -15.69 -9.85 -8.13
N PHE A 364 -14.49 -10.02 -8.67
CA PHE A 364 -13.33 -10.35 -7.85
C PHE A 364 -12.83 -9.10 -7.13
N THR A 365 -12.64 -9.24 -5.82
CA THR A 365 -12.13 -8.18 -4.94
C THR A 365 -10.94 -8.70 -4.14
N GLY A 366 -10.07 -7.82 -3.68
CA GLY A 366 -8.97 -8.20 -2.80
C GLY A 366 -9.50 -8.56 -1.42
N GLN A 367 -8.85 -9.52 -0.77
CA GLN A 367 -8.79 -9.54 0.68
C GLN A 367 -7.66 -8.61 1.15
N CYS A 368 -7.67 -8.28 2.44
CA CYS A 368 -7.18 -7.02 2.93
C CYS A 368 -5.80 -7.12 3.58
N ASP A 369 -4.75 -7.06 2.76
CA ASP A 369 -3.35 -7.05 3.20
C ASP A 369 -2.68 -5.74 2.76
N GLY A 370 -2.05 -5.04 3.71
CA GLY A 370 -1.20 -3.87 3.46
C GLY A 370 0.25 -4.20 3.83
N ASP A 371 1.16 -4.00 2.88
CA ASP A 371 2.60 -4.31 3.00
C ASP A 371 3.47 -3.04 3.15
N GLU A 372 2.86 -1.86 3.12
CA GLU A 372 3.48 -0.55 3.35
C GLU A 372 2.73 0.17 4.44
N ASP A 373 3.42 0.71 5.43
CA ASP A 373 2.82 1.44 6.54
C ASP A 373 3.48 2.81 6.75
N CYS A 374 2.70 3.73 7.28
CA CYS A 374 3.20 5.05 7.62
C CYS A 374 3.52 5.17 9.12
N ILE A 375 4.64 5.81 9.42
CA ILE A 375 5.06 6.14 10.78
C ILE A 375 5.02 7.65 10.96
N MET A 376 4.48 8.06 12.10
CA MET A 376 4.48 9.46 12.56
C MET A 376 4.82 9.52 14.04
N LEU A 377 5.52 10.56 14.49
CA LEU A 377 5.78 10.76 15.91
C LEU A 377 4.46 11.02 16.66
N LEU A 378 4.32 10.45 17.87
CA LEU A 378 3.07 10.56 18.64
C LEU A 378 2.65 12.02 18.85
N LEU A 379 3.60 12.88 19.24
CA LEU A 379 3.28 14.29 19.51
C LEU A 379 2.85 15.06 18.25
N ASP A 380 3.37 14.69 17.07
CA ASP A 380 2.92 15.28 15.80
C ASP A 380 1.46 14.93 15.53
N GLY A 381 1.11 13.64 15.68
CA GLY A 381 -0.26 13.15 15.56
C GLY A 381 -1.23 13.77 16.58
N LEU A 382 -0.74 14.30 17.71
CA LEU A 382 -1.57 14.97 18.71
C LEU A 382 -1.73 16.48 18.47
N ILE A 383 -0.67 17.18 18.05
CA ILE A 383 -0.67 18.65 17.93
C ILE A 383 -1.11 19.14 16.55
N ASN A 384 -0.77 18.40 15.49
CA ASN A 384 -0.94 18.87 14.12
C ASN A 384 -2.13 18.22 13.41
N PHE A 385 -2.58 17.06 13.87
CA PHE A 385 -3.80 16.45 13.37
C PHE A 385 -5.04 17.29 13.70
N SER A 386 -5.91 17.48 12.72
CA SER A 386 -7.27 17.98 12.97
C SER A 386 -8.28 17.37 12.00
N ARG A 387 -9.45 17.01 12.54
CA ARG A 387 -10.60 16.58 11.72
C ARG A 387 -11.09 17.67 10.76
N SER A 388 -10.83 18.95 11.05
CA SER A 388 -11.19 20.08 10.19
C SER A 388 -10.35 20.15 8.89
N PHE A 389 -9.21 19.47 8.84
CA PHE A 389 -8.37 19.36 7.64
C PHE A 389 -8.78 18.20 6.74
N LEU A 390 -9.55 17.24 7.25
CA LEU A 390 -9.94 16.06 6.50
C LEU A 390 -10.81 16.44 5.28
N PRO A 391 -10.53 15.88 4.09
CA PRO A 391 -11.30 16.11 2.88
C PRO A 391 -12.80 15.86 3.08
N GLU A 392 -13.63 16.73 2.48
CA GLU A 392 -15.09 16.57 2.47
C GLU A 392 -15.54 15.38 1.62
N THR A 393 -14.73 14.99 0.64
CA THR A 393 -14.99 13.81 -0.21
C THR A 393 -14.98 12.54 0.62
N ARG A 394 -16.00 11.68 0.47
CA ARG A 394 -16.11 10.42 1.23
C ARG A 394 -14.85 9.57 1.06
N GLY A 395 -14.31 9.06 2.18
CA GLY A 395 -12.98 8.42 2.30
C GLY A 395 -11.84 9.37 2.65
N GLY A 396 -12.09 10.68 2.79
CA GLY A 396 -11.09 11.66 3.22
C GLY A 396 -10.60 11.48 4.66
N SER A 397 -11.39 10.83 5.52
CA SER A 397 -11.01 10.52 6.90
C SER A 397 -10.18 9.24 7.05
N MET A 398 -9.95 8.54 5.95
CA MET A 398 -9.17 7.30 5.90
C MET A 398 -7.70 7.64 5.72
N ASP A 399 -6.85 6.71 6.17
CA ASP A 399 -5.44 6.95 6.40
C ASP A 399 -5.19 8.00 7.49
N ALA A 400 -6.17 8.44 8.30
CA ALA A 400 -5.93 9.39 9.38
C ALA A 400 -6.06 8.71 10.74
N PRO A 401 -5.22 9.04 11.74
CA PRO A 401 -5.25 8.41 13.06
C PRO A 401 -6.46 8.92 13.89
N LEU A 402 -7.67 8.48 13.54
CA LEU A 402 -8.90 8.87 14.22
C LEU A 402 -9.03 8.27 15.62
N VAL A 403 -8.41 7.11 15.82
CA VAL A 403 -8.33 6.34 17.07
C VAL A 403 -6.90 5.83 17.21
N LEU A 404 -6.43 5.71 18.45
CA LEU A 404 -5.11 5.18 18.77
C LEU A 404 -5.23 3.94 19.67
N THR A 405 -4.80 2.79 19.17
CA THR A 405 -4.68 1.55 19.93
C THR A 405 -3.39 1.58 20.73
N THR A 406 -3.51 1.58 22.06
CA THR A 406 -2.35 1.72 22.96
C THR A 406 -1.72 0.40 23.36
N ARG A 407 -2.46 -0.71 23.25
CA ARG A 407 -2.01 -2.05 23.64
C ARG A 407 -2.44 -3.07 22.60
N ILE A 408 -1.54 -3.98 22.25
CA ILE A 408 -1.86 -5.10 21.36
C ILE A 408 -2.26 -6.32 22.19
N ASP A 409 -3.39 -6.91 21.84
CA ASP A 409 -3.82 -8.23 22.32
C ASP A 409 -3.73 -9.22 21.15
N PRO A 410 -2.86 -10.26 21.21
CA PRO A 410 -2.73 -11.25 20.15
C PRO A 410 -4.04 -11.98 19.79
N ALA A 411 -5.02 -12.04 20.70
CA ALA A 411 -6.31 -12.60 20.38
C ALA A 411 -7.12 -11.68 19.42
N GLU A 412 -6.97 -10.36 19.51
CA GLU A 412 -7.78 -9.36 18.80
C GLU A 412 -7.22 -8.93 17.43
N ILE A 413 -6.06 -9.49 17.04
CA ILE A 413 -5.37 -9.18 15.79
C ILE A 413 -5.61 -10.28 14.74
N ASP A 414 -5.12 -10.05 13.52
CA ASP A 414 -5.31 -10.97 12.40
C ASP A 414 -4.74 -12.38 12.68
N LYS A 415 -5.48 -13.42 12.27
CA LYS A 415 -5.14 -14.83 12.50
C LYS A 415 -3.93 -15.32 11.71
N GLU A 416 -3.50 -14.60 10.68
CA GLU A 416 -2.23 -14.87 10.01
C GLU A 416 -1.09 -14.90 11.04
N SER A 417 -1.11 -13.98 12.01
CA SER A 417 -0.14 -13.94 13.10
C SER A 417 -0.22 -15.14 14.06
N HIS A 418 -1.36 -15.85 14.09
CA HIS A 418 -1.55 -17.05 14.92
C HIS A 418 -0.87 -18.28 14.32
N ASN A 419 -0.59 -18.24 13.02
CA ASN A 419 0.09 -19.32 12.30
C ASN A 419 1.62 -19.23 12.37
N LEU A 420 2.17 -18.26 13.11
CA LEU A 420 3.60 -18.14 13.30
C LEU A 420 4.12 -19.32 14.14
N ASP A 421 5.09 -20.04 13.58
CA ASP A 421 5.83 -21.10 14.26
C ASP A 421 6.87 -20.46 15.19
N VAL A 422 6.83 -20.82 16.48
CA VAL A 422 7.60 -20.16 17.56
C VAL A 422 8.55 -21.13 18.27
N GLY A 423 8.73 -22.33 17.72
CA GLY A 423 9.66 -23.34 18.24
C GLY A 423 11.11 -23.11 17.78
N PRO A 424 12.11 -23.65 18.52
CA PRO A 424 13.53 -23.52 18.17
C PRO A 424 13.94 -24.37 16.96
N GLY A 425 13.10 -25.33 16.57
CA GLY A 425 13.39 -26.25 15.49
C GLY A 425 12.17 -27.13 15.22
N TYR A 426 12.12 -27.69 14.01
CA TYR A 426 11.05 -28.60 13.64
C TYR A 426 11.36 -30.04 14.09
N PRO A 427 10.34 -30.81 14.52
CA PRO A 427 10.51 -32.21 14.90
C PRO A 427 10.79 -33.11 13.70
N LEU A 428 11.46 -34.25 13.92
CA LEU A 428 11.81 -35.21 12.87
C LEU A 428 10.57 -35.71 12.09
N GLU A 429 9.47 -35.88 12.81
CA GLU A 429 8.19 -36.34 12.31
C GLU A 429 7.62 -35.42 11.23
N LEU A 430 7.88 -34.11 11.31
CA LEU A 430 7.50 -33.16 10.25
C LEU A 430 8.22 -33.53 8.95
N TYR A 431 9.54 -33.67 9.00
CA TYR A 431 10.37 -33.99 7.84
C TYR A 431 10.04 -35.35 7.23
N LEU A 432 9.70 -36.36 8.04
CA LEU A 432 9.28 -37.67 7.53
C LEU A 432 7.90 -37.62 6.88
N SER A 433 7.02 -36.75 7.38
CA SER A 433 5.66 -36.60 6.84
C SER A 433 5.65 -35.89 5.49
N THR A 434 6.60 -34.97 5.23
CA THR A 434 6.72 -34.30 3.92
C THR A 434 7.11 -35.27 2.80
N LEU A 435 7.85 -36.34 3.09
CA LEU A 435 8.16 -37.41 2.11
C LEU A 435 6.92 -38.13 1.58
N ARG A 436 5.83 -38.10 2.35
CA ARG A 436 4.53 -38.68 1.96
C ARG A 436 3.56 -37.64 1.44
N TYR A 437 3.98 -36.38 1.29
CA TYR A 437 3.12 -35.25 0.95
C TYR A 437 1.90 -35.12 1.89
N ALA A 438 2.11 -35.40 3.19
CA ALA A 438 1.06 -35.30 4.19
C ALA A 438 0.48 -33.88 4.26
N HIS A 439 -0.83 -33.76 4.52
CA HIS A 439 -1.48 -32.46 4.58
C HIS A 439 -1.03 -31.70 5.87
N PRO A 440 -0.77 -30.38 5.83
CA PRO A 440 -0.25 -29.63 6.99
C PRO A 440 -1.06 -29.80 8.28
N LYS A 441 -2.39 -29.91 8.18
CA LYS A 441 -3.29 -30.17 9.34
C LYS A 441 -2.97 -31.46 10.12
N GLU A 442 -2.39 -32.48 9.48
CA GLU A 442 -2.02 -33.73 10.16
C GLU A 442 -0.84 -33.53 11.12
N VAL A 443 0.07 -32.62 10.76
CA VAL A 443 1.32 -32.34 11.49
C VAL A 443 1.27 -31.05 12.29
N GLU A 444 0.22 -30.24 12.10
CA GLU A 444 -0.08 -29.03 12.88
C GLU A 444 -0.03 -29.33 14.38
N GLY A 445 -0.47 -30.54 14.79
CA GLY A 445 -0.31 -31.19 16.09
C GLY A 445 1.07 -31.05 16.74
N LEU A 446 2.11 -31.09 15.94
CA LEU A 446 3.50 -31.27 16.35
C LEU A 446 4.26 -29.96 16.48
N ILE A 447 3.75 -28.87 15.90
CA ILE A 447 4.43 -27.58 15.82
C ILE A 447 3.87 -26.62 16.87
N ASP A 448 4.78 -25.93 17.57
CA ASP A 448 4.41 -24.86 18.50
C ASP A 448 4.14 -23.57 17.73
N ARG A 449 2.92 -23.06 17.87
CA ARG A 449 2.41 -21.88 17.14
C ARG A 449 1.79 -20.90 18.10
N VAL A 450 1.81 -19.62 17.74
CA VAL A 450 1.15 -18.55 18.51
C VAL A 450 -0.30 -18.89 18.85
N GLY A 451 -1.06 -19.44 17.89
CA GLY A 451 -2.47 -19.83 18.09
C GLY A 451 -2.71 -20.78 19.26
N ARG A 452 -1.70 -21.57 19.66
CA ARG A 452 -1.79 -22.50 20.82
C ARG A 452 -1.48 -21.83 22.15
N ARG A 453 -0.81 -20.69 22.12
CA ARG A 453 -0.38 -19.94 23.31
C ARG A 453 -1.39 -18.86 23.69
N LEU A 454 -2.39 -18.58 22.84
CA LEU A 454 -3.43 -17.58 23.09
C LEU A 454 -4.14 -17.80 24.45
N GLY A 455 -4.37 -16.71 25.17
CA GLY A 455 -4.98 -16.74 26.51
C GLY A 455 -4.02 -17.13 27.65
N THR A 456 -2.76 -17.45 27.34
CA THR A 456 -1.70 -17.65 28.33
C THR A 456 -0.68 -16.51 28.28
N PRO A 457 0.14 -16.30 29.33
CA PRO A 457 1.22 -15.30 29.29
C PRO A 457 2.18 -15.48 28.11
N ALA A 458 2.43 -16.74 27.70
CA ALA A 458 3.31 -17.09 26.58
C ALA A 458 2.80 -16.66 25.20
N GLN A 459 1.64 -16.01 25.10
CA GLN A 459 1.15 -15.45 23.84
C GLN A 459 1.96 -14.24 23.35
N LEU A 460 2.73 -13.58 24.24
CA LEU A 460 3.54 -12.39 23.94
C LEU A 460 5.04 -12.59 24.17
N GLU A 461 5.46 -13.74 24.72
CA GLU A 461 6.84 -13.99 25.13
C GLU A 461 7.25 -15.46 24.95
N GLY A 462 8.56 -15.70 24.93
CA GLY A 462 9.15 -17.02 24.80
C GLY A 462 9.11 -17.54 23.36
N PHE A 463 9.14 -16.66 22.36
CA PHE A 463 9.26 -17.06 20.97
C PHE A 463 10.69 -17.48 20.67
N LEU A 464 10.83 -18.40 19.74
CA LEU A 464 12.11 -18.86 19.21
C LEU A 464 12.03 -18.89 17.69
N PHE A 465 13.14 -19.21 17.05
CA PHE A 465 13.27 -19.26 15.60
C PHE A 465 14.18 -20.42 15.21
N THR A 466 14.07 -20.89 13.97
CA THR A 466 14.80 -22.09 13.52
C THR A 466 16.15 -21.78 12.88
N HIS A 467 16.30 -20.62 12.25
CA HIS A 467 17.51 -20.25 11.50
C HIS A 467 18.00 -18.89 11.96
N ASP A 468 19.27 -18.83 12.35
CA ASP A 468 19.94 -17.58 12.66
C ASP A 468 20.39 -16.85 11.39
N THR A 469 20.47 -15.54 11.48
CA THR A 469 21.05 -14.67 10.44
C THR A 469 22.37 -14.10 10.95
N SER A 470 23.18 -13.51 10.07
CA SER A 470 24.35 -12.73 10.50
C SER A 470 23.99 -11.29 10.83
N ASP A 471 23.14 -10.68 10.00
CA ASP A 471 22.66 -9.30 10.15
C ASP A 471 21.30 -9.17 9.47
N ILE A 472 20.29 -8.62 10.16
CA ILE A 472 18.96 -8.35 9.58
C ILE A 472 18.98 -7.35 8.40
N SER A 473 20.04 -6.57 8.25
CA SER A 473 20.29 -5.67 7.12
C SER A 473 21.35 -6.22 6.14
N SER A 474 21.74 -7.49 6.26
CA SER A 474 22.67 -8.09 5.30
C SER A 474 22.01 -8.22 3.92
N GLY A 475 22.64 -7.62 2.92
CA GLY A 475 22.18 -7.67 1.53
C GLY A 475 22.21 -6.32 0.82
N PRO A 476 21.78 -6.27 -0.45
CA PRO A 476 21.68 -5.02 -1.18
C PRO A 476 20.57 -4.15 -0.59
N LEU A 477 20.94 -3.00 0.00
CA LEU A 477 20.02 -2.06 0.66
C LEU A 477 19.06 -1.34 -0.31
N GLU A 478 19.39 -1.38 -1.60
CA GLU A 478 18.59 -0.76 -2.65
C GLU A 478 18.56 -1.70 -3.86
N SER A 479 17.34 -1.95 -4.34
CA SER A 479 17.08 -2.79 -5.51
C SER A 479 17.74 -2.20 -6.78
N THR A 480 18.19 -3.07 -7.68
CA THR A 480 18.65 -2.62 -9.01
C THR A 480 17.53 -1.93 -9.78
N TYR A 481 16.27 -2.32 -9.55
CA TYR A 481 15.10 -1.73 -10.19
C TYR A 481 14.93 -0.23 -9.90
N THR A 482 15.26 0.25 -8.69
CA THR A 482 15.17 1.68 -8.35
C THR A 482 16.37 2.47 -8.86
N LYS A 483 17.54 1.83 -8.96
CA LYS A 483 18.78 2.44 -9.49
C LYS A 483 18.72 2.71 -10.99
N LEU A 484 18.14 1.79 -11.75
CA LEU A 484 17.94 1.94 -13.19
C LEU A 484 16.84 2.96 -13.45
N LYS A 485 17.15 3.99 -14.26
CA LYS A 485 16.22 5.10 -14.48
C LYS A 485 15.30 4.82 -15.65
N SER A 486 15.83 4.24 -16.73
CA SER A 486 15.06 4.00 -17.93
C SER A 486 14.38 2.62 -17.92
N MET A 487 13.19 2.54 -18.51
CA MET A 487 12.50 1.25 -18.70
C MET A 487 13.29 0.30 -19.60
N LEU A 488 14.08 0.84 -20.53
CA LEU A 488 14.89 0.04 -21.46
C LEU A 488 16.02 -0.65 -20.69
N GLU A 489 16.75 0.10 -19.86
CA GLU A 489 17.80 -0.46 -18.97
C GLU A 489 17.24 -1.55 -18.04
N LYS A 490 16.05 -1.31 -17.46
CA LYS A 490 15.39 -2.28 -16.58
C LYS A 490 15.09 -3.60 -17.29
N LEU A 491 14.57 -3.51 -18.50
CA LEU A 491 14.24 -4.67 -19.30
C LEU A 491 15.49 -5.42 -19.77
N GLU A 492 16.51 -4.69 -20.25
CA GLU A 492 17.77 -5.30 -20.64
C GLU A 492 18.40 -6.07 -19.47
N ALA A 493 18.40 -5.48 -18.27
CA ALA A 493 18.87 -6.16 -17.07
C ALA A 493 18.01 -7.37 -16.68
N GLU A 494 16.68 -7.32 -16.87
CA GLU A 494 15.76 -8.44 -16.65
C GLU A 494 16.06 -9.60 -17.61
N LEU A 495 16.22 -9.32 -18.90
CA LEU A 495 16.51 -10.33 -19.92
C LEU A 495 17.94 -10.88 -19.81
N GLU A 496 18.92 -10.04 -19.47
CA GLU A 496 20.28 -10.49 -19.17
C GLU A 496 20.30 -11.44 -17.96
N LEU A 497 19.50 -11.13 -16.92
CA LEU A 497 19.36 -12.01 -15.77
C LEU A 497 18.67 -13.32 -16.15
N ALA A 498 17.65 -13.28 -17.01
CA ALA A 498 16.98 -14.48 -17.50
C ALA A 498 17.97 -15.44 -18.18
N GLY A 499 18.85 -14.94 -19.06
CA GLY A 499 19.86 -15.77 -19.72
C GLY A 499 20.95 -16.33 -18.81
N ARG A 500 21.09 -15.78 -17.59
CA ARG A 500 22.01 -16.32 -16.56
C ARG A 500 21.37 -17.41 -15.70
N ILE A 501 20.04 -17.44 -15.58
CA ILE A 501 19.33 -18.32 -14.65
C ILE A 501 18.90 -19.61 -15.34
N ARG A 502 19.45 -20.75 -14.91
CA ARG A 502 19.10 -22.08 -15.43
C ARG A 502 17.62 -22.46 -15.33
N ALA A 503 16.90 -21.90 -14.36
CA ALA A 503 15.50 -22.21 -14.11
C ALA A 503 14.53 -21.35 -14.93
N VAL A 504 15.05 -20.37 -15.68
CA VAL A 504 14.25 -19.40 -16.45
C VAL A 504 14.52 -19.65 -17.93
N ASP A 505 13.44 -19.72 -18.72
CA ASP A 505 13.53 -19.76 -20.18
C ASP A 505 13.50 -18.32 -20.71
N GLU A 506 14.64 -17.85 -21.21
CA GLU A 506 14.82 -16.49 -21.74
C GLU A 506 13.89 -16.19 -22.93
N ASP A 507 13.59 -17.19 -23.75
CA ASP A 507 12.72 -17.05 -24.92
C ASP A 507 11.24 -16.87 -24.49
N ASP A 508 10.78 -17.63 -23.49
CA ASP A 508 9.43 -17.48 -22.92
C ASP A 508 9.27 -16.12 -22.21
N VAL A 509 10.28 -15.69 -21.44
CA VAL A 509 10.25 -14.37 -20.79
C VAL A 509 10.17 -13.25 -21.84
N ALA A 510 11.01 -13.30 -22.86
CA ALA A 510 11.00 -12.34 -23.97
C ALA A 510 9.62 -12.29 -24.66
N GLU A 511 9.02 -13.44 -24.97
CA GLU A 511 7.70 -13.52 -25.59
C GLU A 511 6.58 -12.99 -24.67
N ARG A 512 6.63 -13.29 -23.36
CA ARG A 512 5.67 -12.76 -22.39
C ARG A 512 5.77 -11.24 -22.28
N VAL A 513 6.97 -10.68 -22.20
CA VAL A 513 7.17 -9.22 -22.17
C VAL A 513 6.54 -8.56 -23.42
N LEU A 514 6.80 -9.11 -24.60
CA LEU A 514 6.24 -8.57 -25.85
C LEU A 514 4.71 -8.62 -25.87
N THR A 515 4.14 -9.78 -25.56
CA THR A 515 2.70 -10.03 -25.70
C THR A 515 1.86 -9.35 -24.62
N THR A 516 2.36 -9.33 -23.38
CA THR A 516 1.63 -8.78 -22.23
C THR A 516 1.89 -7.29 -22.06
N HIS A 517 3.06 -6.75 -22.39
CA HIS A 517 3.35 -5.33 -22.17
C HIS A 517 3.45 -4.54 -23.48
N PHE A 518 4.43 -4.85 -24.33
CA PHE A 518 4.83 -3.92 -25.40
C PHE A 518 3.83 -3.85 -26.53
N ILE A 519 3.38 -4.99 -27.05
CA ILE A 519 2.40 -5.05 -28.13
C ILE A 519 1.08 -4.39 -27.70
N ARG A 520 0.65 -4.61 -26.45
CA ARG A 520 -0.57 -4.00 -25.90
C ARG A 520 -0.44 -2.48 -25.77
N ASP A 521 0.70 -1.98 -25.28
CA ASP A 521 0.94 -0.53 -25.15
C ASP A 521 1.05 0.16 -26.52
N LEU A 522 1.82 -0.41 -27.46
CA LEU A 522 1.93 0.09 -28.83
C LEU A 522 0.55 0.16 -29.52
N GLN A 523 -0.25 -0.90 -29.42
CA GLN A 523 -1.61 -0.94 -29.97
C GLN A 523 -2.53 0.07 -29.28
N GLY A 524 -2.48 0.15 -27.96
CA GLY A 524 -3.28 1.06 -27.15
C GLY A 524 -2.99 2.53 -27.48
N ASN A 525 -1.71 2.90 -27.49
CA ASN A 525 -1.27 4.26 -27.79
C ASN A 525 -1.54 4.65 -29.24
N LEU A 526 -1.37 3.75 -30.21
CA LEU A 526 -1.73 4.00 -31.61
C LEU A 526 -3.23 4.24 -31.76
N SER A 527 -4.08 3.40 -31.15
CA SER A 527 -5.54 3.57 -31.19
C SER A 527 -5.98 4.86 -30.48
N ALA A 528 -5.35 5.17 -29.33
CA ALA A 528 -5.61 6.39 -28.58
C ALA A 528 -5.22 7.63 -29.39
N PHE A 529 -4.08 7.61 -30.09
CA PHE A 529 -3.62 8.69 -30.96
C PHE A 529 -4.63 9.02 -32.05
N SER A 530 -5.24 8.02 -32.70
CA SER A 530 -6.27 8.26 -33.72
C SER A 530 -7.58 8.82 -33.16
N LYS A 531 -7.91 8.55 -31.90
CA LYS A 531 -9.17 8.94 -31.24
C LYS A 531 -9.01 10.12 -30.26
N GLN A 532 -7.82 10.71 -30.22
CA GLN A 532 -7.44 11.63 -29.14
C GLN A 532 -8.23 12.94 -29.14
N LYS A 533 -8.18 13.62 -27.98
CA LYS A 533 -8.63 15.00 -27.83
C LYS A 533 -7.42 15.93 -27.88
N PHE A 534 -7.70 17.21 -28.07
CA PHE A 534 -6.73 18.27 -28.04
C PHE A 534 -6.95 19.15 -26.80
N ARG A 535 -5.87 19.67 -26.21
CA ARG A 535 -5.97 20.51 -25.00
C ARG A 535 -5.18 21.80 -25.20
N CYS A 536 -5.76 22.91 -24.75
CA CYS A 536 -5.03 24.17 -24.68
C CYS A 536 -4.09 24.17 -23.48
N VAL A 537 -2.81 24.52 -23.69
CA VAL A 537 -1.78 24.56 -22.63
C VAL A 537 -2.09 25.64 -21.58
N LYS A 538 -2.68 26.76 -22.00
CA LYS A 538 -2.92 27.93 -21.13
C LYS A 538 -4.18 27.82 -20.28
N CYS A 539 -5.31 27.38 -20.87
CA CYS A 539 -6.60 27.36 -20.17
C CYS A 539 -7.17 25.96 -19.94
N ASN A 540 -6.46 24.91 -20.34
CA ASN A 540 -6.86 23.50 -20.19
C ASN A 540 -8.22 23.12 -20.83
N THR A 541 -8.77 23.99 -21.67
CA THR A 541 -9.98 23.67 -22.43
C THR A 541 -9.69 22.52 -23.39
N SER A 542 -10.53 21.49 -23.34
CA SER A 542 -10.41 20.29 -24.19
C SER A 542 -11.30 20.42 -25.42
N TYR A 543 -10.74 20.09 -26.58
CA TYR A 543 -11.43 20.08 -27.87
C TYR A 543 -11.42 18.67 -28.43
N ARG A 544 -12.56 18.21 -28.94
CA ARG A 544 -12.66 16.92 -29.63
C ARG A 544 -11.89 16.91 -30.96
N ARG A 545 -11.78 18.06 -31.63
CA ARG A 545 -11.07 18.25 -32.90
C ARG A 545 -10.25 19.52 -32.83
N MET A 546 -9.13 19.58 -33.54
CA MET A 546 -8.32 20.79 -33.63
C MET A 546 -9.17 21.92 -34.26
N PRO A 547 -9.32 23.09 -33.60
CA PRO A 547 -9.93 24.26 -34.23
C PRO A 547 -9.16 24.65 -35.49
N LEU A 548 -9.88 25.00 -36.56
CA LEU A 548 -9.27 25.36 -37.86
C LEU A 548 -8.29 26.54 -37.76
N ALA A 549 -8.48 27.43 -36.79
CA ALA A 549 -7.58 28.55 -36.52
C ALA A 549 -6.24 28.13 -35.88
N GLY A 550 -6.08 26.85 -35.49
CA GLY A 550 -4.88 26.33 -34.80
C GLY A 550 -4.66 26.89 -33.38
N LYS A 551 -5.56 27.74 -32.89
CA LYS A 551 -5.48 28.43 -31.59
C LYS A 551 -6.73 28.16 -30.76
N CYS A 552 -6.59 28.28 -29.45
CA CYS A 552 -7.70 28.16 -28.51
C CYS A 552 -8.70 29.31 -28.67
N ASN A 553 -9.96 28.98 -28.96
CA ASN A 553 -11.06 29.94 -29.11
C ASN A 553 -11.35 30.74 -27.83
N ARG A 554 -10.86 30.29 -26.66
CA ARG A 554 -11.10 30.94 -25.36
C ARG A 554 -9.98 31.90 -24.95
N CYS A 555 -8.72 31.55 -25.19
CA CYS A 555 -7.58 32.29 -24.65
C CYS A 555 -6.45 32.56 -25.67
N GLY A 556 -6.65 32.21 -26.95
CA GLY A 556 -5.67 32.37 -28.02
C GLY A 556 -4.41 31.51 -27.90
N GLY A 557 -4.32 30.63 -26.90
CA GLY A 557 -3.14 29.81 -26.64
C GLY A 557 -3.01 28.61 -27.57
N ASN A 558 -1.80 28.05 -27.64
CA ASN A 558 -1.53 26.85 -28.43
C ASN A 558 -2.32 25.64 -27.91
N ILE A 559 -2.74 24.82 -28.87
CA ILE A 559 -3.45 23.58 -28.63
C ILE A 559 -2.51 22.44 -29.00
N ILE A 560 -2.36 21.50 -28.08
CA ILE A 560 -1.52 20.31 -28.26
C ILE A 560 -2.38 19.05 -28.27
N PRO A 561 -1.97 18.00 -29.01
CA PRO A 561 -2.53 16.66 -28.87
C PRO A 561 -2.33 16.14 -27.43
N THR A 562 -3.16 15.20 -27.02
CA THR A 562 -3.04 14.55 -25.69
C THR A 562 -2.10 13.35 -25.73
N VAL A 563 -1.94 12.71 -26.90
CA VAL A 563 -1.00 11.62 -27.16
C VAL A 563 -0.03 12.08 -28.24
N HIS A 564 1.26 11.97 -27.97
CA HIS A 564 2.33 12.41 -28.88
C HIS A 564 2.94 11.22 -29.63
N GLU A 565 3.50 11.46 -30.82
CA GLU A 565 4.16 10.43 -31.62
C GLU A 565 5.21 9.63 -30.82
N GLY A 566 6.07 10.32 -30.06
CA GLY A 566 7.09 9.67 -29.23
C GLY A 566 6.53 8.69 -28.19
N SER A 567 5.31 8.91 -27.70
CA SER A 567 4.65 7.95 -26.80
C SER A 567 4.19 6.68 -27.51
N VAL A 568 3.87 6.78 -28.81
CA VAL A 568 3.47 5.63 -29.63
C VAL A 568 4.71 4.82 -30.07
N LYS A 569 5.82 5.49 -30.40
CA LYS A 569 7.06 4.83 -30.87
C LYS A 569 7.95 4.25 -29.77
N LYS A 570 7.69 4.59 -28.51
CA LYS A 570 8.57 4.35 -27.33
C LYS A 570 9.17 2.94 -27.24
N TYR A 571 8.42 1.90 -27.62
CA TYR A 571 8.82 0.49 -27.45
C TYR A 571 9.04 -0.26 -28.77
N LEU A 572 8.94 0.41 -29.91
CA LEU A 572 8.93 -0.25 -31.21
C LEU A 572 10.28 -0.86 -31.56
N GLU A 573 11.37 -0.08 -31.42
CA GLU A 573 12.73 -0.54 -31.71
C GLU A 573 13.14 -1.70 -30.80
N MET A 574 12.86 -1.58 -29.49
CA MET A 574 13.12 -2.65 -28.53
C MET A 574 12.32 -3.91 -28.86
N SER A 575 11.04 -3.77 -29.27
CA SER A 575 10.23 -4.92 -29.67
C SER A 575 10.82 -5.65 -30.88
N ARG A 576 11.41 -4.91 -31.82
CA ARG A 576 12.11 -5.48 -32.98
C ARG A 576 13.38 -6.21 -32.56
N ASP A 577 14.17 -5.61 -31.68
CA ASP A 577 15.41 -6.18 -31.16
C ASP A 577 15.17 -7.47 -30.36
N ILE A 578 14.10 -7.53 -29.56
CA ILE A 578 13.72 -8.77 -28.86
C ILE A 578 13.33 -9.87 -29.88
N CYS A 579 12.58 -9.51 -30.93
CA CYS A 579 12.17 -10.46 -31.96
C CYS A 579 13.34 -11.03 -32.79
N THR A 580 14.48 -10.32 -32.85
CA THR A 580 15.69 -10.76 -33.56
C THR A 580 16.64 -11.55 -32.65
N ARG A 581 16.77 -11.17 -31.37
CA ARG A 581 17.68 -11.80 -30.42
C ARG A 581 17.13 -13.12 -29.86
N TYR A 582 15.83 -13.19 -29.58
CA TYR A 582 15.20 -14.32 -28.90
C TYR A 582 14.30 -15.13 -29.85
N ARG A 583 14.09 -16.41 -29.53
CA ARG A 583 13.22 -17.32 -30.29
C ARG A 583 11.75 -17.15 -29.90
N VAL A 584 11.21 -16.00 -30.26
CA VAL A 584 9.78 -15.71 -30.10
C VAL A 584 8.94 -16.41 -31.18
N SER A 585 7.67 -16.71 -30.89
CA SER A 585 6.77 -17.30 -31.88
C SER A 585 6.62 -16.42 -33.14
N GLU A 586 6.47 -17.06 -34.30
CA GLU A 586 6.25 -16.35 -35.57
C GLU A 586 5.03 -15.44 -35.53
N TYR A 587 3.99 -15.84 -34.80
CA TYR A 587 2.80 -15.01 -34.61
C TYR A 587 3.14 -13.69 -33.89
N THR A 588 3.89 -13.76 -32.79
CA THR A 588 4.32 -12.57 -32.04
C THR A 588 5.21 -11.68 -32.90
N ARG A 589 6.16 -12.27 -33.65
CA ARG A 589 7.01 -11.53 -34.60
C ARG A 589 6.20 -10.79 -35.67
N GLN A 590 5.23 -11.48 -36.29
CA GLN A 590 4.36 -10.87 -37.30
C GLN A 590 3.52 -9.74 -36.72
N ARG A 591 3.03 -9.87 -35.47
CA ARG A 591 2.28 -8.79 -34.80
C ARG A 591 3.13 -7.54 -34.61
N VAL A 592 4.39 -7.68 -34.20
CA VAL A 592 5.30 -6.54 -34.07
C VAL A 592 5.54 -5.89 -35.44
N GLN A 593 5.76 -6.69 -36.50
CA GLN A 593 5.94 -6.18 -37.86
C GLN A 593 4.71 -5.42 -38.38
N VAL A 594 3.50 -5.95 -38.17
CA VAL A 594 2.25 -5.29 -38.57
C VAL A 594 2.08 -3.96 -37.83
N LEU A 595 2.48 -3.89 -36.56
CA LEU A 595 2.45 -2.65 -35.80
C LEU A 595 3.48 -1.64 -36.29
N ASP A 596 4.68 -2.09 -36.63
CA ASP A 596 5.71 -1.27 -37.24
C ASP A 596 5.17 -0.61 -38.52
N MET A 597 4.61 -1.41 -39.43
CA MET A 597 3.99 -0.92 -40.67
C MET A 597 2.83 0.07 -40.40
N ALA A 598 2.01 -0.19 -39.37
CA ALA A 598 0.90 0.70 -39.02
C ALA A 598 1.38 2.05 -38.46
N ILE A 599 2.43 2.03 -37.65
CA ILE A 599 3.06 3.24 -37.10
C ILE A 599 3.74 4.02 -38.23
N GLU A 600 4.53 3.38 -39.08
CA GLU A 600 5.16 4.00 -40.25
C GLU A 600 4.13 4.60 -41.22
N SER A 601 3.03 3.89 -41.48
CA SER A 601 1.93 4.42 -42.32
C SER A 601 1.24 5.64 -41.70
N THR A 602 1.24 5.78 -40.37
CA THR A 602 0.54 6.86 -39.68
C THR A 602 1.40 8.11 -39.57
N PHE A 603 2.69 7.96 -39.26
CA PHE A 603 3.61 9.08 -39.01
C PHE A 603 4.56 9.37 -40.17
N GLY A 604 4.67 8.45 -41.13
CA GLY A 604 5.71 8.46 -42.16
C GLY A 604 7.06 7.96 -41.62
N GLN A 605 8.00 7.77 -42.53
CA GLN A 605 9.40 7.56 -42.17
C GLN A 605 9.99 8.85 -41.59
N GLU A 606 10.92 8.73 -40.64
CA GLU A 606 11.62 9.90 -40.13
C GLU A 606 12.28 10.67 -41.26
N LYS A 607 12.10 11.99 -41.27
CA LYS A 607 12.79 12.85 -42.23
C LYS A 607 14.28 12.71 -41.96
N SER A 608 15.04 12.18 -42.93
CA SER A 608 16.50 12.17 -42.87
C SER A 608 16.99 13.61 -42.68
N GLN A 609 17.41 13.95 -41.46
CA GLN A 609 18.10 15.20 -41.22
C GLN A 609 19.53 15.03 -41.74
N GLN A 610 19.90 15.86 -42.72
CA GLN A 610 21.27 15.96 -43.18
C GLN A 610 22.09 16.60 -42.05
N MET A 611 22.83 15.77 -41.32
CA MET A 611 23.75 16.24 -40.29
C MET A 611 25.04 16.75 -40.93
N GLY A 612 25.64 17.79 -40.35
CA GLY A 612 26.93 18.31 -40.81
C GLY A 612 28.06 17.40 -40.35
N LEU A 613 29.20 17.40 -41.05
CA LEU A 613 30.39 16.64 -40.64
C LEU A 613 30.86 17.01 -39.22
N ALA A 614 30.57 18.24 -38.78
CA ALA A 614 30.88 18.76 -37.44
C ALA A 614 30.01 18.15 -36.32
N ASP A 615 28.88 17.53 -36.64
CA ASP A 615 28.06 16.81 -35.65
C ASP A 615 28.57 15.37 -35.42
N PHE A 616 29.54 14.91 -36.24
CA PHE A 616 30.20 13.59 -36.16
C PHE A 616 31.65 13.64 -35.67
N MET A 617 32.23 14.84 -35.53
CA MET A 617 33.55 15.08 -34.93
C MET A 617 33.39 15.48 -33.47
#